data_AF-E4RNY0-F1
#
_entry.id   AF-E4RNY0-F1
#
_cell.length_a   1.000
_cell.length_b   1.000
_cell.length_c   1.000
_cell.angle_alpha   90.00
_cell.angle_beta   90.00
_cell.angle_gamma   90.00
#
_symmetry.space_group_name_H-M   'P 1'
#
loop_
_entity.id
_entity.type
_entity.pdbx_description
1 polymer ?
#
loop_
_entity_poly.entity_id
_entity_poly.type
_entity_poly.pdbx_seq_one_letter_code
_entity_poly.pdbx_strand_id
1 'polypeptide(L)'
;MKTLEEKIKEITEADFDVHHIFKKIVNKQTGFTENEEIVNLVFVKRKHLDDRDKSSSIISPAKLIVATTQGIIFVEEGFEEISENYLGYKIKHIYYDKISSFELDICLLEAKFMVVANSAKDPEIYINFNTALYYKKFEKFVDVARQCRIKCSD
;
A
#
# COMPACT_ATOMS: atom_id res chain seq x y z
N MET A 1 -6.16 -17.11 3.49
CA MET A 1 -5.62 -15.81 3.05
C MET A 1 -6.28 -15.47 1.74
N LYS A 2 -6.65 -14.20 1.51
CA LYS A 2 -7.32 -13.81 0.27
C LYS A 2 -6.40 -13.95 -0.95
N THR A 3 -6.95 -14.38 -2.09
CA THR A 3 -6.25 -14.38 -3.40
C THR A 3 -6.01 -12.95 -3.89
N LEU A 4 -5.16 -12.78 -4.90
CA LEU A 4 -4.95 -11.46 -5.51
C LEU A 4 -6.25 -10.91 -6.11
N GLU A 5 -7.01 -11.74 -6.82
CA GLU A 5 -8.31 -11.37 -7.40
C GLU A 5 -9.29 -10.90 -6.32
N GLU A 6 -9.40 -11.62 -5.20
CA GLU A 6 -10.25 -11.22 -4.07
C GLU A 6 -9.83 -9.90 -3.44
N LYS A 7 -8.53 -9.61 -3.40
CA LYS A 7 -7.99 -8.33 -2.91
C LYS A 7 -8.27 -7.18 -3.86
N ILE A 8 -8.13 -7.40 -5.17
CA ILE A 8 -8.47 -6.41 -6.20
C ILE A 8 -9.97 -6.12 -6.15
N LYS A 9 -10.80 -7.17 -6.06
CA LYS A 9 -12.25 -7.07 -5.95
C LYS A 9 -12.69 -6.23 -4.74
N GLU A 10 -12.04 -6.41 -3.58
CA GLU A 10 -12.30 -5.59 -2.38
C GLU A 10 -12.06 -4.08 -2.62
N ILE A 11 -11.15 -3.71 -3.52
CA ILE A 11 -10.83 -2.30 -3.83
C ILE A 11 -11.75 -1.78 -4.94
N THR A 12 -12.00 -2.56 -5.98
CA THR A 12 -12.78 -2.13 -7.15
C THR A 12 -14.26 -1.99 -6.82
N GLU A 13 -14.82 -2.92 -6.05
CA GLU A 13 -16.23 -2.96 -5.67
C GLU A 13 -16.57 -2.13 -4.42
N ALA A 14 -15.57 -1.65 -3.69
CA ALA A 14 -15.83 -0.76 -2.56
C ALA A 14 -16.36 0.60 -3.06
N ASP A 15 -17.41 1.11 -2.42
CA ASP A 15 -18.04 2.39 -2.74
C ASP A 15 -17.19 3.59 -2.23
N PHE A 16 -17.81 4.57 -1.56
CA PHE A 16 -17.17 5.81 -1.06
C PHE A 16 -15.97 5.61 -0.11
N ASP A 17 -15.78 4.39 0.39
CA ASP A 17 -14.72 4.04 1.35
C ASP A 17 -13.33 3.93 0.69
N VAL A 18 -13.24 3.98 -0.65
CA VAL A 18 -11.99 3.79 -1.41
C VAL A 18 -11.76 4.94 -2.38
N HIS A 19 -10.59 5.59 -2.26
CA HIS A 19 -10.19 6.65 -3.17
C HIS A 19 -10.08 6.13 -4.62
N HIS A 20 -10.60 6.89 -5.60
CA HIS A 20 -10.70 6.47 -7.00
C HIS A 20 -9.34 6.06 -7.61
N ILE A 21 -8.24 6.64 -7.13
CA ILE A 21 -6.89 6.30 -7.58
C ILE A 21 -6.53 4.83 -7.30
N PHE A 22 -6.97 4.27 -6.17
CA PHE A 22 -6.69 2.88 -5.83
C PHE A 22 -7.32 1.95 -6.86
N LYS A 23 -8.55 2.27 -7.33
CA LYS A 23 -9.22 1.55 -8.41
C LYS A 23 -8.44 1.64 -9.73
N LYS A 24 -7.97 2.83 -10.10
CA LYS A 24 -7.14 3.02 -11.31
C LYS A 24 -5.85 2.20 -11.25
N ILE A 25 -5.20 2.15 -10.09
CA ILE A 25 -3.95 1.41 -9.88
C ILE A 25 -4.17 -0.09 -10.05
N VAL A 26 -5.17 -0.67 -9.36
CA VAL A 26 -5.44 -2.11 -9.45
C VAL A 26 -5.99 -2.55 -10.81
N ASN A 27 -6.62 -1.63 -11.55
CA ASN A 27 -7.10 -1.87 -12.92
C ASN A 27 -6.05 -1.54 -13.99
N LYS A 28 -4.80 -1.21 -13.61
CA LYS A 28 -3.70 -0.86 -14.53
C LYS A 28 -3.99 0.32 -15.46
N GLN A 29 -4.75 1.30 -14.98
CA GLN A 29 -5.17 2.50 -15.73
C GLN A 29 -4.28 3.72 -15.44
N THR A 30 -3.02 3.50 -15.03
CA THR A 30 -2.07 4.58 -14.71
C THR A 30 -0.72 4.28 -15.34
N GLY A 31 0.07 5.33 -15.65
CA GLY A 31 1.43 5.16 -16.16
C GLY A 31 2.39 4.42 -15.22
N PHE A 32 2.03 4.25 -13.94
CA PHE A 32 2.79 3.44 -12.99
C PHE A 32 2.47 1.95 -13.06
N THR A 33 1.32 1.55 -13.63
CA THR A 33 0.84 0.15 -13.61
C THR A 33 0.48 -0.41 -14.97
N GLU A 34 0.36 0.42 -16.01
CA GLU A 34 -0.11 0.00 -17.34
C GLU A 34 0.81 -1.06 -18.00
N ASN A 35 2.11 -1.02 -17.70
CA ASN A 35 3.13 -1.91 -18.28
C ASN A 35 3.68 -2.93 -17.27
N GLU A 36 2.99 -3.15 -16.15
CA GLU A 36 3.46 -4.00 -15.06
C GLU A 36 2.40 -4.99 -14.58
N GLU A 37 2.82 -6.21 -14.24
CA GLU A 37 1.94 -7.19 -13.63
C GLU A 37 1.90 -6.99 -12.12
N ILE A 38 0.69 -6.90 -11.56
CA ILE A 38 0.49 -6.87 -10.11
C ILE A 38 0.63 -8.29 -9.59
N VAL A 39 1.55 -8.51 -8.66
CA VAL A 39 1.80 -9.84 -8.07
C VAL A 39 1.21 -9.96 -6.67
N ASN A 40 1.08 -8.86 -5.95
CA ASN A 40 0.46 -8.81 -4.63
C ASN A 40 0.09 -7.39 -4.25
N LEU A 41 -0.82 -7.23 -3.29
CA LEU A 41 -1.13 -5.94 -2.70
C LEU A 41 -1.58 -6.06 -1.24
N VAL A 42 -1.46 -4.96 -0.52
CA VAL A 42 -2.05 -4.74 0.81
C VAL A 42 -2.78 -3.41 0.80
N PHE A 43 -4.09 -3.46 1.06
CA PHE A 43 -4.92 -2.28 1.26
C PHE A 43 -5.13 -2.08 2.77
N VAL A 44 -4.63 -0.96 3.28
CA VAL A 44 -4.84 -0.49 4.66
C VAL A 44 -5.96 0.54 4.63
N LYS A 45 -7.06 0.23 5.30
CA LYS A 45 -8.25 1.09 5.35
C LYS A 45 -8.00 2.35 6.17
N ARG A 46 -8.83 3.37 5.95
CA ARG A 46 -8.93 4.54 6.82
C ARG A 46 -9.06 4.11 8.27
N LYS A 47 -8.38 4.82 9.16
CA LYS A 47 -8.64 4.71 10.59
C LYS A 47 -9.48 5.90 11.00
N HIS A 48 -10.61 5.64 11.64
CA HIS A 48 -11.51 6.67 12.14
C HIS A 48 -11.26 6.87 13.64
N LEU A 49 -11.65 8.03 14.17
CA LEU A 49 -11.59 8.28 15.61
C LEU A 49 -12.47 7.28 16.36
N ASP A 50 -13.64 6.98 15.81
CA ASP A 50 -14.47 5.84 16.19
C ASP A 50 -14.63 4.91 14.99
N ASP A 51 -13.98 3.75 15.03
CA ASP A 51 -14.05 2.74 13.97
C ASP A 51 -15.47 2.18 13.75
N ARG A 52 -16.41 2.42 14.67
CA ARG A 52 -17.82 2.04 14.53
C ARG A 52 -18.65 3.10 13.80
N ASP A 53 -18.15 4.33 13.71
CA ASP A 53 -18.79 5.44 13.03
C ASP A 53 -17.96 5.91 11.84
N LYS A 54 -18.38 5.52 10.64
CA LYS A 54 -17.75 5.91 9.37
C LYS A 54 -17.82 7.42 9.09
N SER A 55 -18.70 8.15 9.77
CA SER A 55 -18.80 9.61 9.66
C SER A 55 -17.88 10.34 10.63
N SER A 56 -17.27 9.63 11.59
CA SER A 56 -16.32 10.23 12.51
C SER A 56 -15.03 10.63 11.79
N SER A 57 -14.34 11.62 12.38
CA SER A 57 -13.10 12.17 11.83
C SER A 57 -12.09 11.06 11.54
N ILE A 58 -11.48 11.12 10.36
CA ILE A 58 -10.39 10.22 9.99
C ILE A 58 -9.16 10.65 10.80
N ILE A 59 -8.39 9.69 11.31
CA ILE A 59 -7.14 9.92 12.04
C ILE A 59 -5.93 9.31 11.33
N SER A 60 -6.16 8.47 10.31
CA SER A 60 -5.13 8.05 9.36
C SER A 60 -5.77 7.78 8.00
N PRO A 61 -5.18 8.30 6.90
CA PRO A 61 -5.66 8.02 5.55
C PRO A 61 -5.47 6.55 5.19
N ALA A 62 -6.30 6.09 4.26
CA ALA A 62 -6.11 4.81 3.60
C ALA A 62 -4.84 4.80 2.75
N LYS A 63 -4.23 3.62 2.68
CA LYS A 63 -2.98 3.37 1.97
C LYS A 63 -3.11 2.10 1.16
N LEU A 64 -2.58 2.11 -0.06
CA LEU A 64 -2.44 0.94 -0.91
C LEU A 64 -0.96 0.74 -1.20
N ILE A 65 -0.46 -0.46 -0.92
CA ILE A 65 0.87 -0.88 -1.37
C ILE A 65 0.73 -2.07 -2.30
N VAL A 66 1.36 -1.98 -3.46
CA VAL A 66 1.27 -2.93 -4.56
C VAL A 66 2.68 -3.39 -4.90
N ALA A 67 2.88 -4.70 -4.91
CA ALA A 67 4.07 -5.32 -5.47
C ALA A 67 3.76 -5.64 -6.93
N THR A 68 4.63 -5.20 -7.82
CA THR A 68 4.55 -5.46 -9.25
C THR A 68 5.74 -6.30 -9.70
N THR A 69 5.86 -6.54 -11.00
CA THR A 69 7.05 -7.16 -11.59
C THR A 69 8.28 -6.26 -11.58
N GLN A 70 8.14 -4.92 -11.57
CA GLN A 70 9.29 -4.01 -11.62
C GLN A 70 9.64 -3.36 -10.27
N GLY A 71 8.67 -3.28 -9.35
CA GLY A 71 8.91 -2.62 -8.08
C GLY A 71 7.72 -2.64 -7.13
N ILE A 72 7.69 -1.62 -6.28
CA ILE A 72 6.63 -1.39 -5.33
C ILE A 72 6.02 -0.04 -5.57
N ILE A 73 4.69 -0.04 -5.74
CA ILE A 73 3.90 1.16 -5.86
C ILE A 73 3.21 1.39 -4.51
N PHE A 74 3.41 2.58 -3.96
CA PHE A 74 2.73 3.04 -2.76
C PHE A 74 1.83 4.20 -3.10
N VAL A 75 0.59 4.13 -2.63
CA VAL A 75 -0.40 5.18 -2.84
C VAL A 75 -1.07 5.48 -1.51
N GLU A 76 -1.14 6.76 -1.18
CA GLU A 76 -1.83 7.28 -0.01
C GLU A 76 -2.88 8.28 -0.48
N GLU A 77 -4.10 8.15 0.02
CA GLU A 77 -5.14 9.14 -0.27
C GLU A 77 -4.83 10.46 0.42
N GLY A 78 -5.32 11.56 -0.15
CA GLY A 78 -5.16 12.88 0.45
C GLY A 78 -5.84 12.99 1.81
N PHE A 79 -5.09 13.58 2.75
CA PHE A 79 -5.53 13.88 4.10
C PHE A 79 -5.26 15.35 4.43
N GLU A 80 -5.20 15.75 5.71
CA GLU A 80 -5.00 17.14 6.18
C GLU A 80 -3.77 17.87 5.58
N GLU A 81 -2.88 17.14 4.90
CA GLU A 81 -1.65 17.61 4.28
C GLU A 81 -1.79 17.98 2.77
N ILE A 82 -2.98 17.85 2.17
CA ILE A 82 -3.22 18.20 0.75
C ILE A 82 -4.22 19.36 0.66
N SER A 83 -3.89 20.38 -0.15
CA SER A 83 -4.67 21.61 -0.30
C SER A 83 -6.13 21.43 -0.78
N GLU A 84 -6.45 20.28 -1.37
CA GLU A 84 -7.80 19.92 -1.84
C GLU A 84 -8.24 18.58 -1.25
N ASN A 85 -8.97 18.67 -0.13
CA ASN A 85 -9.30 17.60 0.83
C ASN A 85 -10.04 16.35 0.28
N TYR A 86 -10.39 16.26 -1.02
CA TYR A 86 -11.23 15.16 -1.53
C TYR A 86 -10.85 14.58 -2.91
N LEU A 87 -9.69 14.94 -3.49
CA LEU A 87 -9.23 14.35 -4.78
C LEU A 87 -7.72 14.12 -4.87
N GLY A 88 -6.95 14.63 -3.90
CA GLY A 88 -5.50 14.46 -3.87
C GLY A 88 -5.08 13.03 -3.51
N TYR A 89 -3.90 12.66 -3.95
CA TYR A 89 -3.23 11.44 -3.52
C TYR A 89 -1.73 11.60 -3.70
N LYS A 90 -0.97 10.87 -2.90
CA LYS A 90 0.47 10.71 -3.07
C LYS A 90 0.74 9.34 -3.66
N ILE A 91 1.44 9.29 -4.78
CA ILE A 91 1.89 8.05 -5.41
C ILE A 91 3.41 8.03 -5.47
N LYS A 92 4.00 6.89 -5.13
CA LYS A 92 5.42 6.60 -5.28
C LYS A 92 5.58 5.27 -5.98
N HIS A 93 6.57 5.19 -6.87
CA HIS A 93 7.02 3.93 -7.44
C HIS A 93 8.50 3.74 -7.14
N ILE A 94 8.83 2.64 -6.47
CA ILE A 94 10.19 2.29 -6.06
C ILE A 94 10.56 0.99 -6.76
N TYR A 95 11.44 1.09 -7.75
CA TYR A 95 11.98 -0.06 -8.47
C TYR A 95 12.78 -0.97 -7.54
N TYR A 96 12.72 -2.29 -7.77
CA TYR A 96 13.37 -3.27 -6.90
C TYR A 96 14.90 -3.09 -6.80
N ASP A 97 15.55 -2.62 -7.86
CA ASP A 97 16.99 -2.36 -7.89
C ASP A 97 17.39 -1.18 -6.98
N LYS A 98 16.44 -0.28 -6.67
CA LYS A 98 16.63 0.85 -5.77
C LYS A 98 16.34 0.53 -4.30
N ILE A 99 15.77 -0.64 -3.98
CA ILE A 99 15.42 -1.01 -2.61
C ILE A 99 16.64 -1.62 -1.90
N SER A 100 17.05 -0.99 -0.79
CA SER A 100 18.10 -1.53 0.08
C SER A 100 17.54 -2.56 1.04
N SER A 101 16.45 -2.24 1.75
CA SER A 101 15.84 -3.11 2.75
C SER A 101 14.31 -2.99 2.81
N PHE A 102 13.72 -4.07 3.33
CA PHE A 102 12.36 -4.12 3.84
C PHE A 102 12.45 -4.33 5.35
N GLU A 103 11.73 -3.52 6.12
CA GLU A 103 11.68 -3.66 7.57
C GLU A 103 10.23 -3.84 8.02
N LEU A 104 10.04 -4.80 8.92
CA LEU A 104 8.76 -5.13 9.52
C LEU A 104 8.97 -5.19 11.04
N ASP A 105 8.68 -4.09 11.72
CA ASP A 105 8.76 -3.96 13.17
C ASP A 105 7.39 -4.31 13.76
N ILE A 106 7.34 -5.32 14.63
CA ILE A 106 6.08 -5.88 15.14
C ILE A 106 6.03 -5.73 16.65
N CYS A 107 5.05 -4.96 17.13
CA CYS A 107 4.62 -4.95 18.52
C CYS A 107 3.18 -5.53 18.63
N LEU A 108 2.76 -5.90 19.84
CA LEU A 108 1.52 -6.65 20.10
C LEU A 108 0.28 -6.07 19.41
N LEU A 109 0.10 -4.74 19.45
CA LEU A 109 -1.10 -4.06 18.94
C LEU A 109 -0.84 -3.23 17.68
N GLU A 110 0.39 -2.77 17.50
CA GLU A 110 0.80 -1.90 16.41
C GLU A 110 2.10 -2.41 15.81
N ALA A 111 2.22 -2.30 14.50
CA ALA A 111 3.40 -2.69 13.76
C ALA A 111 3.69 -1.65 12.68
N LYS A 112 4.93 -1.64 12.22
CA LYS A 112 5.45 -0.70 11.24
C LYS A 112 6.04 -1.48 10.09
N PHE A 113 5.67 -1.09 8.88
CA PHE A 113 6.29 -1.56 7.65
C PHE A 113 7.03 -0.41 6.98
N MET A 114 8.29 -0.64 6.62
CA MET A 114 9.15 0.36 6.01
C MET A 114 9.85 -0.19 4.76
N VAL A 115 10.00 0.66 3.76
CA VAL A 115 10.84 0.41 2.57
C VAL A 115 11.91 1.49 2.51
N VAL A 116 13.17 1.06 2.54
CA VAL A 116 14.32 1.96 2.45
C VAL A 116 14.93 1.82 1.06
N ALA A 117 15.19 2.96 0.41
CA ALA A 117 15.89 3.00 -0.87
C ALA A 117 17.39 3.22 -0.65
N ASN A 118 18.22 2.77 -1.60
CA ASN A 118 19.69 2.76 -1.51
C ASN A 118 20.31 4.13 -1.18
N SER A 119 19.67 5.22 -1.61
CA SER A 119 20.18 6.59 -1.45
C SER A 119 19.42 7.42 -0.39
N ALA A 120 18.44 6.83 0.28
CA ALA A 120 17.59 7.56 1.22
C ALA A 120 18.10 7.40 2.66
N LYS A 121 18.16 8.51 3.40
CA LYS A 121 18.42 8.48 4.86
C LYS A 121 17.18 8.06 5.65
N ASP A 122 16.01 8.42 5.13
CA ASP A 122 14.72 8.12 5.71
C ASP A 122 13.98 7.06 4.87
N PRO A 123 13.04 6.30 5.45
CA PRO A 123 12.22 5.36 4.69
C PRO A 123 11.39 6.08 3.61
N GLU A 124 11.40 5.55 2.40
CA GLU A 124 10.58 6.09 1.31
C GLU A 124 9.10 5.74 1.49
N ILE A 125 8.83 4.59 2.10
CA ILE A 125 7.49 4.15 2.52
C ILE A 125 7.55 3.85 4.00
N TYR A 126 6.58 4.38 4.74
CA TYR A 126 6.38 4.13 6.16
C TYR A 126 4.89 3.94 6.42
N ILE A 127 4.52 2.77 6.96
CA ILE A 127 3.12 2.41 7.24
C ILE A 127 3.01 1.87 8.65
N ASN A 128 2.29 2.58 9.53
CA ASN A 128 1.79 2.02 10.79
C ASN A 128 0.50 1.26 10.55
N PHE A 129 0.35 0.09 11.15
CA PHE A 129 -0.84 -0.72 11.03
C PHE A 129 -1.12 -1.53 12.30
N ASN A 130 -2.39 -1.91 12.48
CA ASN A 130 -2.78 -2.81 13.56
C ASN A 130 -2.30 -4.24 13.27
N THR A 131 -1.48 -4.79 14.17
CA THR A 131 -0.86 -6.12 14.02
C THR A 131 -1.90 -7.22 13.81
N ALA A 132 -2.98 -7.22 14.58
CA ALA A 132 -4.02 -8.24 14.50
C ALA A 132 -4.74 -8.24 13.14
N LEU A 133 -4.82 -7.10 12.46
CA LEU A 133 -5.53 -6.96 11.18
C LEU A 133 -4.64 -7.21 9.95
N TYR A 134 -3.37 -6.81 10.00
CA TYR A 134 -2.54 -6.73 8.80
C TYR A 134 -1.22 -7.51 8.86
N TYR A 135 -0.80 -8.06 10.01
CA TYR A 135 0.49 -8.76 10.12
C TYR A 135 0.72 -9.80 9.02
N LYS A 136 -0.17 -10.78 8.89
CA LYS A 136 -0.06 -11.84 7.86
C LYS A 136 -0.07 -11.29 6.43
N LYS A 137 -0.73 -10.15 6.20
CA LYS A 137 -0.79 -9.51 4.88
C LYS A 137 0.57 -8.90 4.53
N PHE A 138 1.19 -8.18 5.47
CA PHE A 138 2.51 -7.57 5.29
C PHE A 138 3.62 -8.62 5.23
N GLU A 139 3.56 -9.66 6.05
CA GLU A 139 4.53 -10.78 6.00
C GLU A 139 4.51 -11.45 4.62
N LYS A 140 3.31 -11.77 4.09
CA LYS A 140 3.21 -12.33 2.75
C LYS A 140 3.65 -11.34 1.67
N PHE A 141 3.33 -10.07 1.85
CA PHE A 141 3.74 -9.03 0.91
C PHE A 141 5.26 -8.97 0.78
N VAL A 142 5.99 -8.98 1.90
CA VAL A 142 7.46 -9.00 1.92
C VAL A 142 8.00 -10.24 1.22
N ASP A 143 7.45 -11.42 1.51
CA ASP A 143 7.86 -12.67 0.84
C ASP A 143 7.70 -12.58 -0.68
N VAL A 144 6.54 -12.13 -1.17
CA VAL A 144 6.30 -12.01 -2.62
C VAL A 144 7.18 -10.94 -3.26
N ALA A 145 7.31 -9.76 -2.64
CA ALA A 145 8.17 -8.69 -3.15
C ALA A 145 9.64 -9.13 -3.25
N ARG A 146 10.15 -9.87 -2.24
CA ARG A 146 11.51 -10.43 -2.28
C ARG A 146 11.68 -11.46 -3.38
N GLN A 147 10.69 -12.33 -3.59
CA GLN A 147 10.75 -13.31 -4.67
C GLN A 147 10.71 -12.64 -6.04
N CYS A 148 9.88 -11.62 -6.24
CA CYS A 148 9.83 -10.86 -7.49
C CYS A 148 11.11 -10.09 -7.77
N ARG A 149 11.73 -9.47 -6.76
CA ARG A 149 13.06 -8.87 -6.91
C ARG A 149 14.10 -9.84 -7.47
N ILE A 150 13.99 -11.14 -7.17
CA ILE A 150 14.93 -12.15 -7.66
C ILE A 150 14.52 -12.67 -9.04
N LYS A 151 13.22 -12.92 -9.25
CA LYS A 151 12.71 -13.65 -10.42
C LYS A 151 12.24 -12.78 -11.59
N CYS A 152 11.92 -11.52 -11.35
CA CYS A 152 11.37 -10.60 -12.35
C CYS A 152 12.41 -9.60 -12.88
N SER A 153 13.67 -9.72 -12.43
CA SER A 153 14.79 -8.87 -12.87
C SER A 153 15.62 -9.49 -14.00
N ASP A 154 15.14 -10.61 -14.58
CA ASP A 154 15.66 -11.28 -15.77
C ASP A 154 14.77 -10.96 -16.99
#